data_AF-A0A916V6X2-F1
#
_entry.id   AF-A0A916V6X2-F1
#
_cell.length_a   1.000
_cell.length_b   1.000
_cell.length_c   1.000
_cell.angle_alpha   90.00
_cell.angle_beta   90.00
_cell.angle_gamma   90.00
#
_symmetry.space_group_name_H-M   'P 1'
#
loop_
_entity.id
_entity.type
_entity.pdbx_description
1 polymer ?
#
loop_
_entity_poly.entity_id
_entity_poly.type
_entity_poly.pdbx_seq_one_letter_code
_entity_poly.pdbx_strand_id
1 'polypeptide(L)'
;MIAESNPIVLQRLLQTVQDIGKWNIYICGEYTELIETMSFGSTDLLLLGNVDQSSCFEIYRICHQEWKDLPVIMVSHDAVIPDFYRNWIMEKKGFNDVVSSDPANHNQFVKVIQNVTSVIRAQKQALSLSSSAPSLKGDAIALTIDGKSTKSAKGTRLLSALLSNHAKILKACGGQGRCATCHVFVQEGMECLTPPTEQELITLNLMRIEKSNARLACQCKILEAGLVVEIPKGKYVGSEAELESLVGKKAQQSLIHPITGETLVYEGKLILRSALQRMQEVDREFEREMGTLLTRSAIK
;
A
#
# COMPACT_ATOMS: atom_id res chain seq x y z
N MET A 1 6.68 -7.35 11.51
CA MET A 1 7.09 -5.93 11.67
C MET A 1 6.87 -5.53 13.11
N ILE A 2 7.77 -4.73 13.67
CA ILE A 2 7.70 -4.21 15.04
C ILE A 2 7.64 -2.69 14.94
N ALA A 3 6.51 -2.11 15.34
CA ALA A 3 6.29 -0.68 15.37
C ALA A 3 6.41 -0.21 16.83
N GLU A 4 7.58 0.29 17.20
CA GLU A 4 7.91 0.70 18.58
C GLU A 4 9.01 1.77 18.57
N SER A 5 8.69 2.97 19.04
CA SER A 5 9.63 4.09 19.16
C SER A 5 10.46 4.06 20.44
N ASN A 6 9.99 3.39 21.50
CA ASN A 6 10.76 3.27 22.73
C ASN A 6 11.89 2.23 22.57
N PRO A 7 13.16 2.63 22.63
CA PRO A 7 14.28 1.74 22.36
C PRO A 7 14.42 0.60 23.38
N ILE A 8 14.03 0.82 24.64
CA ILE A 8 14.08 -0.19 25.69
C ILE A 8 13.04 -1.27 25.42
N VAL A 9 11.81 -0.86 25.08
CA VAL A 9 10.74 -1.79 24.74
C VAL A 9 11.08 -2.54 23.47
N LEU A 10 11.52 -1.85 22.43
CA LEU A 10 11.97 -2.46 21.17
C LEU A 10 13.02 -3.54 21.39
N GLN A 11 14.04 -3.29 22.22
CA GLN A 11 15.06 -4.29 22.53
C GLN A 11 14.47 -5.55 23.19
N ARG A 12 13.53 -5.38 24.13
CA ARG A 12 12.85 -6.51 24.80
C ARG A 12 12.00 -7.32 23.82
N LEU A 13 11.31 -6.64 22.90
CA LEU A 13 10.53 -7.28 21.84
C LEU A 13 11.43 -8.09 20.92
N LEU A 14 12.55 -7.50 20.47
CA LEU A 14 13.50 -8.17 19.59
C LEU A 14 14.08 -9.43 20.21
N GLN A 15 14.54 -9.34 21.46
CA GLN A 15 15.07 -10.48 22.21
C GLN A 15 14.04 -11.62 22.23
N THR A 16 12.81 -11.31 22.65
CA THR A 16 11.74 -12.30 22.76
C THR A 16 11.37 -12.91 21.41
N VAL A 17 11.23 -12.10 20.36
CA VAL A 17 10.84 -12.57 19.02
C VAL A 17 11.92 -13.45 18.40
N GLN A 18 13.19 -13.07 18.53
CA GLN A 18 14.32 -13.84 18.00
C GLN A 18 14.44 -15.22 18.66
N ASP A 19 14.13 -15.33 19.94
CA ASP A 19 14.14 -16.61 20.68
C ASP A 19 13.04 -17.57 20.21
N ILE A 20 11.94 -17.05 19.64
CA ILE A 20 10.80 -17.85 19.18
C ILE A 20 11.05 -18.50 17.81
N GLY A 21 11.93 -17.94 16.97
CA GLY A 21 12.21 -18.50 15.65
C GLY A 21 12.98 -17.59 14.71
N LYS A 22 13.04 -17.98 13.44
CA LYS A 22 13.69 -17.19 12.37
C LYS A 22 12.68 -16.24 11.75
N TRP A 23 13.01 -14.95 11.77
CA TRP A 23 12.14 -13.88 11.32
C TRP A 23 12.86 -12.91 10.39
N ASN A 24 12.15 -12.41 9.39
CA ASN A 24 12.53 -11.18 8.67
C ASN A 24 11.88 -10.01 9.41
N ILE A 25 12.64 -9.36 10.29
CA ILE A 25 12.12 -8.30 11.16
C ILE A 25 12.37 -6.94 10.50
N TYR A 26 11.28 -6.21 10.29
CA TYR A 26 11.29 -4.79 9.96
C TYR A 26 10.89 -4.00 11.20
N ILE A 27 11.65 -2.97 11.53
CA ILE A 27 11.45 -2.12 12.70
C ILE A 27 11.07 -0.73 12.19
N CYS A 28 10.12 -0.08 12.84
CA CYS A 28 9.78 1.31 12.60
C CYS A 28 9.44 2.02 13.91
N GLY A 29 9.93 3.25 14.07
CA GLY A 29 9.64 4.10 15.22
C GLY A 29 8.66 5.23 14.90
N GLU A 30 8.62 5.66 13.64
CA GLU A 30 7.81 6.79 13.19
C GLU A 30 6.63 6.34 12.33
N TYR A 31 5.52 7.09 12.41
CA TYR A 31 4.31 6.80 11.65
C TYR A 31 4.54 6.78 10.14
N THR A 32 5.29 7.74 9.59
CA THR A 32 5.53 7.80 8.13
C THR A 32 6.29 6.56 7.64
N GLU A 33 7.33 6.15 8.36
CA GLU A 33 8.11 4.94 8.07
C GLU A 33 7.25 3.67 8.15
N LEU A 34 6.37 3.61 9.16
CA LEU A 34 5.40 2.52 9.31
C LEU A 34 4.50 2.39 8.08
N ILE A 35 3.87 3.49 7.65
CA ILE A 35 2.95 3.48 6.50
C ILE A 35 3.70 3.15 5.20
N GLU A 36 4.88 3.72 4.98
CA GLU A 36 5.71 3.42 3.82
C GLU A 36 6.10 1.94 3.79
N THR A 37 6.62 1.41 4.90
CA THR A 37 7.03 0.00 5.00
C THR A 37 5.87 -0.95 4.74
N MET A 38 4.70 -0.66 5.31
CA MET A 38 3.47 -1.42 5.07
C MET A 38 2.99 -1.31 3.63
N SER A 39 3.25 -0.18 2.98
CA SER A 39 2.90 0.05 1.58
C SER A 39 3.82 -0.68 0.61
N PHE A 40 4.99 -1.18 1.02
CA PHE A 40 5.91 -1.91 0.14
C PHE A 40 5.99 -3.41 0.48
N GLY A 41 5.95 -3.78 1.76
CA GLY A 41 6.17 -5.13 2.26
C GLY A 41 4.95 -6.06 2.23
N SER A 42 5.19 -7.36 2.39
CA SER A 42 4.18 -8.35 2.80
C SER A 42 4.38 -8.64 4.29
N THR A 43 3.71 -7.87 5.14
CA THR A 43 3.80 -8.08 6.60
C THR A 43 2.87 -9.21 7.00
N ASP A 44 3.44 -10.23 7.66
CA ASP A 44 2.67 -11.38 8.16
C ASP A 44 2.10 -11.17 9.56
N LEU A 45 2.73 -10.30 10.34
CA LEU A 45 2.39 -10.00 11.73
C LEU A 45 2.92 -8.61 12.07
N LEU A 46 2.07 -7.80 12.68
CA LEU A 46 2.44 -6.49 13.22
C LEU A 46 2.40 -6.53 14.76
N LEU A 47 3.54 -6.24 15.39
CA LEU A 47 3.59 -5.88 16.80
C LEU A 47 3.52 -4.36 16.91
N LEU A 48 2.42 -3.83 17.48
CA LEU A 48 2.14 -2.40 17.54
C LEU A 48 2.26 -1.90 18.99
N GLY A 49 3.37 -1.24 19.29
CA GLY A 49 3.60 -0.52 20.53
C GLY A 49 3.43 0.98 20.33
N ASN A 50 4.36 1.78 20.88
CA ASN A 50 4.32 3.23 20.70
C ASN A 50 4.90 3.62 19.34
N VAL A 51 4.27 4.56 18.63
CA VAL A 51 4.75 5.05 17.34
C VAL A 51 4.71 6.57 17.36
N ASP A 52 5.84 7.19 17.07
CA ASP A 52 5.94 8.65 17.13
C ASP A 52 5.07 9.30 16.06
N GLN A 53 4.50 10.45 16.41
CA GLN A 53 3.63 11.26 15.53
C GLN A 53 2.32 10.59 15.13
N SER A 54 1.85 9.57 15.88
CA SER A 54 0.53 8.98 15.68
C SER A 54 -0.03 8.41 16.99
N SER A 55 -1.29 7.98 16.95
CA SER A 55 -1.90 7.16 17.99
C SER A 55 -2.12 5.73 17.50
N CYS A 56 -2.06 4.77 18.43
CA CYS A 56 -2.36 3.37 18.13
C CYS A 56 -3.78 3.18 17.54
N PHE A 57 -4.74 4.07 17.86
CA PHE A 57 -6.09 4.07 17.32
C PHE A 57 -6.15 4.45 15.83
N GLU A 58 -5.33 5.41 15.40
CA GLU A 58 -5.25 5.81 13.99
C GLU A 58 -4.64 4.70 13.14
N ILE A 59 -3.53 4.13 13.60
CA ILE A 59 -2.87 2.99 12.96
C ILE A 59 -3.84 1.81 12.87
N TYR A 60 -4.57 1.52 13.93
CA TYR A 60 -5.61 0.49 13.94
C TYR A 60 -6.69 0.72 12.89
N ARG A 61 -7.20 1.95 12.78
CA ARG A 61 -8.23 2.30 11.80
C ARG A 61 -7.74 2.02 10.38
N ILE A 62 -6.48 2.34 10.10
CA ILE A 62 -5.85 2.06 8.81
C ILE A 62 -5.69 0.55 8.60
N CYS A 63 -5.19 -0.19 9.61
CA CYS A 63 -5.11 -1.65 9.54
C CYS A 63 -6.48 -2.27 9.20
N HIS A 64 -7.57 -1.76 9.79
CA HIS A 64 -8.92 -2.25 9.49
C HIS A 64 -9.49 -1.87 8.13
N GLN A 65 -9.06 -0.74 7.58
CA GLN A 65 -9.58 -0.25 6.30
C GLN A 65 -8.77 -0.81 5.13
N GLU A 66 -7.45 -0.91 5.30
CA GLU A 66 -6.50 -1.21 4.23
C GLU A 66 -5.85 -2.60 4.36
N TRP A 67 -5.68 -3.12 5.58
CA TRP A 67 -4.98 -4.38 5.88
C TRP A 67 -5.84 -5.36 6.69
N LYS A 68 -7.09 -5.59 6.25
CA LYS A 68 -8.12 -6.35 6.99
C LYS A 68 -7.71 -7.73 7.49
N ASP A 69 -6.80 -8.39 6.79
CA ASP A 69 -6.36 -9.75 7.11
C ASP A 69 -5.02 -9.77 7.87
N LEU A 70 -4.41 -8.61 8.14
CA LEU A 70 -3.14 -8.51 8.85
C LEU A 70 -3.36 -8.78 10.35
N PRO A 71 -2.68 -9.77 10.93
CA PRO A 71 -2.70 -9.96 12.36
C PRO A 71 -1.95 -8.84 13.07
N VAL A 72 -2.60 -8.18 14.02
CA VAL A 72 -2.03 -7.10 14.84
C VAL A 72 -2.06 -7.50 16.31
N ILE A 73 -0.90 -7.48 16.96
CA ILE A 73 -0.78 -7.68 18.41
C ILE A 73 -0.34 -6.34 19.01
N MET A 74 -1.11 -5.85 19.98
CA MET A 74 -0.74 -4.64 20.71
C MET A 74 0.34 -4.94 21.74
N VAL A 75 1.29 -4.02 21.89
CA VAL A 75 2.33 -4.09 22.92
C VAL A 75 2.02 -3.05 23.99
N SER A 76 1.77 -3.53 25.21
CA SER A 76 1.70 -2.71 26.40
C SER A 76 3.09 -2.55 27.02
N HIS A 77 3.37 -1.34 27.49
CA HIS A 77 4.58 -1.02 28.25
C HIS A 77 4.42 -1.38 29.74
N ASP A 78 3.20 -1.67 30.19
CA ASP A 78 2.88 -2.01 31.57
C ASP A 78 3.02 -3.52 31.83
N ALA A 79 3.44 -3.89 33.04
CA ALA A 79 3.52 -5.28 33.47
C ALA A 79 2.13 -5.93 33.63
N VAL A 80 1.11 -5.14 33.98
CA VAL A 80 -0.27 -5.62 34.14
C VAL A 80 -1.15 -4.94 33.11
N ILE A 81 -1.69 -5.73 32.18
CA ILE A 81 -2.65 -5.24 31.18
C ILE A 81 -4.05 -5.34 31.80
N PRO A 82 -4.76 -4.20 31.99
CA PRO A 82 -6.10 -4.23 32.57
C PRO A 82 -7.09 -5.05 31.73
N ASP A 83 -8.02 -5.76 32.40
CA ASP A 83 -9.00 -6.62 31.72
C ASP A 83 -9.90 -5.86 30.75
N PHE A 84 -10.26 -4.61 31.07
CA PHE A 84 -11.06 -3.78 30.17
C PHE A 84 -10.34 -3.53 28.83
N TYR A 85 -9.00 -3.47 28.83
CA TYR A 85 -8.20 -3.27 27.64
C TYR A 85 -8.18 -4.53 26.77
N ARG A 86 -8.08 -5.70 27.42
CA ARG A 86 -8.23 -7.00 26.75
C ARG A 86 -9.62 -7.16 26.15
N ASN A 87 -10.67 -6.82 26.90
CA ASN A 87 -12.05 -6.90 26.44
C ASN A 87 -12.30 -5.95 25.25
N TRP A 88 -11.79 -4.71 25.33
CA TRP A 88 -11.89 -3.75 24.24
C TRP A 88 -11.22 -4.26 22.96
N ILE A 89 -10.05 -4.91 23.08
CA ILE A 89 -9.34 -5.54 21.96
C ILE A 89 -10.12 -6.70 21.37
N MET A 90 -10.73 -7.54 22.20
CA MET A 90 -11.50 -8.72 21.76
C MET A 90 -12.86 -8.36 21.14
N GLU A 91 -13.49 -7.26 21.58
CA GLU A 91 -14.75 -6.75 21.05
C GLU A 91 -14.58 -6.05 19.68
N LYS A 92 -13.39 -5.52 19.39
CA LYS A 92 -13.07 -4.80 18.16
C LYS A 92 -12.41 -5.75 17.15
N LYS A 93 -13.10 -6.05 16.05
CA LYS A 93 -12.83 -7.13 15.06
C LYS A 93 -11.50 -7.05 14.24
N GLY A 94 -10.36 -6.81 14.87
CA GLY A 94 -9.06 -7.02 14.21
C GLY A 94 -7.83 -6.49 14.94
N PHE A 95 -7.88 -6.39 16.27
CA PHE A 95 -6.69 -6.73 17.05
C PHE A 95 -6.79 -8.20 17.41
N ASN A 96 -5.69 -8.94 17.25
CA ASN A 96 -5.68 -10.37 17.48
C ASN A 96 -5.39 -10.70 18.94
N ASP A 97 -4.54 -9.91 19.60
CA ASP A 97 -4.20 -10.07 21.01
C ASP A 97 -3.45 -8.84 21.55
N VAL A 98 -3.13 -8.86 22.84
CA VAL A 98 -2.26 -7.88 23.52
C VAL A 98 -1.26 -8.56 24.45
N VAL A 99 -0.02 -8.12 24.34
CA VAL A 99 1.13 -8.61 25.13
C VAL A 99 1.76 -7.47 25.92
N SER A 100 2.35 -7.81 27.06
CA SER A 100 3.19 -6.90 27.82
C SER A 100 4.64 -7.09 27.38
N SER A 101 5.36 -5.98 27.22
CA SER A 101 6.81 -5.97 27.00
C SER A 101 7.63 -6.16 28.28
N ASP A 102 6.99 -6.26 29.44
CA ASP A 102 7.67 -6.51 30.71
C ASP A 102 8.29 -7.93 30.73
N PRO A 103 9.57 -8.09 31.13
CA PRO A 103 10.23 -9.39 31.19
C PRO A 103 9.48 -10.45 32.02
N ALA A 104 8.75 -10.05 33.07
CA ALA A 104 7.95 -10.97 33.88
C ALA A 104 6.86 -11.68 33.07
N ASN A 105 6.43 -11.08 31.96
CA ASN A 105 5.40 -11.61 31.06
C ASN A 105 5.96 -12.36 29.85
N HIS A 106 7.27 -12.61 29.78
CA HIS A 106 7.91 -13.26 28.64
C HIS A 106 7.21 -14.56 28.20
N ASN A 107 6.88 -15.44 29.13
CA ASN A 107 6.19 -16.70 28.82
C ASN A 107 4.80 -16.48 28.23
N GLN A 108 4.07 -15.45 28.65
CA GLN A 108 2.77 -15.10 28.08
C GLN A 108 2.94 -14.54 26.68
N PHE A 109 3.91 -13.64 26.48
CA PHE A 109 4.26 -13.10 25.17
C PHE A 109 4.54 -14.22 24.16
N VAL A 110 5.43 -15.15 24.52
CA VAL A 110 5.80 -16.30 23.66
C VAL A 110 4.57 -17.10 23.26
N LYS A 111 3.68 -17.42 24.20
CA LYS A 111 2.44 -18.17 23.92
C LYS A 111 1.55 -17.44 22.92
N VAL A 112 1.36 -16.13 23.09
CA VAL A 112 0.52 -15.32 22.19
C VAL A 112 1.11 -15.33 20.77
N ILE A 113 2.41 -15.10 20.62
CA ILE A 113 3.07 -15.15 19.30
C ILE A 113 2.95 -16.55 18.68
N GLN A 114 3.17 -17.62 19.45
CA GLN A 114 3.04 -18.99 18.95
C GLN A 114 1.62 -19.30 18.48
N ASN A 115 0.61 -18.86 19.23
CA ASN A 115 -0.80 -19.02 18.85
C ASN A 115 -1.10 -18.28 17.54
N VAL A 116 -0.78 -16.98 17.46
CA VAL A 116 -1.05 -16.17 16.26
C VAL A 116 -0.29 -16.71 15.05
N THR A 117 0.99 -17.07 15.22
CA THR A 117 1.78 -17.65 14.12
C THR A 117 1.29 -19.03 13.68
N SER A 118 0.75 -19.85 14.58
CA SER A 118 0.14 -21.13 14.21
C SER A 118 -1.08 -20.91 13.29
N VAL A 119 -1.89 -19.89 13.59
CA VAL A 119 -3.03 -19.50 12.76
C VAL A 119 -2.55 -18.94 11.42
N ILE A 120 -1.57 -18.04 11.40
CA ILE A 120 -0.97 -17.50 10.16
C ILE A 120 -0.46 -18.64 9.28
N ARG A 121 0.27 -19.60 9.86
CA ARG A 121 0.80 -20.76 9.12
C ARG A 121 -0.32 -21.62 8.58
N ALA A 122 -1.35 -21.92 9.38
CA ALA A 122 -2.50 -22.69 8.95
C ALA A 122 -3.29 -21.98 7.84
N GLN A 123 -3.48 -20.66 7.93
CA GLN A 123 -4.12 -19.85 6.89
C GLN A 123 -3.29 -19.84 5.62
N LYS A 124 -1.96 -19.65 5.71
CA LYS A 124 -1.05 -19.73 4.55
C LYS A 124 -1.02 -21.12 3.92
N GLN A 125 -1.06 -22.18 4.73
CA GLN A 125 -1.16 -23.56 4.25
C GLN A 125 -2.51 -23.83 3.59
N ALA A 126 -3.61 -23.40 4.19
CA ALA A 126 -4.96 -23.50 3.62
C ALA A 126 -5.09 -22.68 2.34
N LEU A 127 -4.49 -21.48 2.28
CA LEU A 127 -4.33 -20.70 1.06
C LEU A 127 -3.45 -21.44 0.05
N SER A 128 -2.39 -22.15 0.44
CA SER A 128 -1.60 -22.97 -0.48
C SER A 128 -2.28 -24.27 -0.94
N LEU A 129 -3.35 -24.68 -0.25
CA LEU A 129 -4.16 -25.86 -0.56
C LEU A 129 -5.45 -25.50 -1.33
N SER A 130 -6.00 -24.30 -1.12
CA SER A 130 -7.21 -23.77 -1.78
C SER A 130 -6.88 -22.86 -2.97
N SER A 131 -5.78 -22.13 -2.89
CA SER A 131 -5.05 -21.67 -4.05
C SER A 131 -3.92 -22.67 -4.29
N SER A 132 -3.90 -23.28 -5.47
CA SER A 132 -2.61 -23.36 -6.12
C SER A 132 -2.05 -21.93 -6.12
N ALA A 133 -1.18 -21.60 -5.16
CA ALA A 133 -0.12 -20.65 -5.44
C ALA A 133 0.42 -21.15 -6.79
N PRO A 134 0.36 -20.36 -7.88
CA PRO A 134 0.83 -20.86 -9.14
C PRO A 134 2.27 -21.26 -8.89
N SER A 135 2.52 -22.56 -8.87
CA SER A 135 3.80 -23.11 -9.26
C SER A 135 4.16 -22.32 -10.50
N LEU A 136 5.23 -21.54 -10.45
CA LEU A 136 5.79 -20.80 -11.57
C LEU A 136 6.33 -21.80 -12.61
N LYS A 137 5.40 -22.58 -13.17
CA LYS A 137 5.48 -23.48 -14.32
C LYS A 137 4.41 -23.06 -15.34
N GLY A 138 4.05 -21.78 -15.34
CA GLY A 138 3.35 -21.18 -16.47
C GLY A 138 4.40 -20.64 -17.44
N ASP A 139 4.17 -20.82 -18.74
CA ASP A 139 5.07 -20.30 -19.77
C ASP A 139 5.43 -18.84 -19.48
N ALA A 140 6.74 -18.57 -19.43
CA ALA A 140 7.25 -17.23 -19.16
C ALA A 140 6.90 -16.33 -20.34
N ILE A 141 6.00 -15.39 -20.11
CA ILE A 141 5.49 -14.45 -21.11
C ILE A 141 6.40 -13.23 -21.15
N ALA A 142 6.82 -12.84 -22.36
CA ALA A 142 7.58 -11.62 -22.58
C ALA A 142 6.69 -10.37 -22.51
N LEU A 143 7.16 -9.36 -21.80
CA LEU A 143 6.57 -8.02 -21.73
C LEU A 143 7.68 -6.97 -21.69
N THR A 144 7.37 -5.74 -22.05
CA THR A 144 8.30 -4.61 -22.02
C THR A 144 7.79 -3.56 -21.04
N ILE A 145 8.64 -3.17 -20.08
CA ILE A 145 8.33 -2.15 -19.07
C ILE A 145 9.29 -0.97 -19.27
N ASP A 146 8.77 0.22 -19.54
CA ASP A 146 9.58 1.43 -19.78
C ASP A 146 10.70 1.20 -20.82
N GLY A 147 10.42 0.42 -21.87
CA GLY A 147 11.38 0.07 -22.93
C GLY A 147 12.32 -1.09 -22.59
N LYS A 148 12.28 -1.65 -21.37
CA LYS A 148 13.09 -2.80 -20.95
C LYS A 148 12.31 -4.11 -21.09
N SER A 149 12.82 -5.03 -21.89
CA SER A 149 12.23 -6.37 -22.04
C SER A 149 12.43 -7.20 -20.77
N THR A 150 11.36 -7.86 -20.32
CA THR A 150 11.34 -8.76 -19.17
C THR A 150 10.37 -9.92 -19.39
N LYS A 151 10.32 -10.84 -18.43
CA LYS A 151 9.40 -11.98 -18.43
C LYS A 151 8.60 -12.02 -17.14
N SER A 152 7.34 -12.45 -17.26
CA SER A 152 6.47 -12.73 -16.12
C SER A 152 5.64 -13.98 -16.42
N ALA A 153 5.19 -14.69 -15.38
CA ALA A 153 4.34 -15.86 -15.58
C ALA A 153 2.95 -15.44 -16.08
N LYS A 154 2.38 -16.22 -17.00
CA LYS A 154 0.97 -16.07 -17.38
C LYS A 154 0.05 -16.05 -16.16
N GLY A 155 -0.93 -15.16 -16.18
CA GLY A 155 -1.91 -14.95 -15.09
C GLY A 155 -1.41 -14.06 -13.95
N THR A 156 -0.14 -13.64 -13.95
CA THR A 156 0.41 -12.73 -12.94
C THR A 156 -0.28 -11.37 -13.00
N ARG A 157 -0.55 -10.76 -11.84
CA ARG A 157 -1.04 -9.38 -11.78
C ARG A 157 0.01 -8.43 -12.35
N LEU A 158 -0.41 -7.48 -13.18
CA LEU A 158 0.51 -6.52 -13.80
C LEU A 158 1.30 -5.74 -12.75
N LEU A 159 0.65 -5.27 -11.67
CA LEU A 159 1.35 -4.61 -10.56
C LEU A 159 2.46 -5.49 -9.95
N SER A 160 2.20 -6.78 -9.76
CA SER A 160 3.22 -7.70 -9.23
C SER A 160 4.38 -7.85 -10.21
N ALA A 161 4.11 -7.97 -11.51
CA ALA A 161 5.14 -8.04 -12.54
C ALA A 161 6.00 -6.77 -12.58
N LEU A 162 5.39 -5.59 -12.46
CA LEU A 162 6.09 -4.30 -12.41
C LEU A 162 7.01 -4.21 -11.17
N LEU A 163 6.49 -4.53 -9.99
CA LEU A 163 7.25 -4.47 -8.74
C LEU A 163 8.41 -5.47 -8.70
N SER A 164 8.19 -6.72 -9.17
CA SER A 164 9.25 -7.73 -9.28
C SER A 164 10.36 -7.33 -10.26
N ASN A 165 10.08 -6.39 -11.16
CA ASN A 165 11.05 -5.83 -12.10
C ASN A 165 11.62 -4.47 -11.65
N HIS A 166 11.43 -4.11 -10.38
CA HIS A 166 11.92 -2.86 -9.77
C HIS A 166 11.40 -1.59 -10.47
N ALA A 167 10.23 -1.66 -11.09
CA ALA A 167 9.61 -0.51 -11.72
C ALA A 167 9.10 0.48 -10.66
N LYS A 168 9.27 1.78 -10.90
CA LYS A 168 8.92 2.85 -9.94
C LYS A 168 7.42 3.15 -9.96
N ILE A 169 6.62 2.23 -9.43
CA ILE A 169 5.17 2.34 -9.37
C ILE A 169 4.68 2.32 -7.92
N LEU A 170 3.63 3.10 -7.64
CA LEU A 170 3.03 3.21 -6.31
C LEU A 170 1.82 2.27 -6.18
N LYS A 171 1.45 1.94 -4.94
CA LYS A 171 0.26 1.12 -4.62
C LYS A 171 -0.42 1.60 -3.35
N ALA A 172 -0.70 2.91 -3.24
CA ALA A 172 -1.15 3.54 -1.99
C ALA A 172 -2.34 2.81 -1.31
N CYS A 173 -3.34 2.34 -2.07
CA CYS A 173 -4.48 1.57 -1.51
C CYS A 173 -4.24 0.06 -1.37
N GLY A 174 -2.99 -0.42 -1.41
CA GLY A 174 -2.66 -1.85 -1.36
C GLY A 174 -3.11 -2.68 -2.57
N GLY A 175 -3.54 -2.03 -3.67
CA GLY A 175 -4.02 -2.71 -4.87
C GLY A 175 -5.54 -2.96 -4.91
N GLN A 176 -6.31 -2.27 -4.08
CA GLN A 176 -7.79 -2.32 -4.08
C GLN A 176 -8.43 -1.55 -5.26
N GLY A 177 -7.63 -0.90 -6.11
CA GLY A 177 -8.12 -0.18 -7.28
C GLY A 177 -8.84 1.12 -6.96
N ARG A 178 -8.50 1.80 -5.85
CA ARG A 178 -9.19 3.04 -5.40
C ARG A 178 -8.39 4.34 -5.56
N CYS A 179 -7.06 4.25 -5.57
CA CYS A 179 -6.19 5.43 -5.48
C CYS A 179 -5.56 5.88 -6.80
N ALA A 180 -5.70 5.11 -7.89
CA ALA A 180 -5.01 5.28 -9.17
C ALA A 180 -3.46 5.42 -9.17
N THR A 181 -2.78 5.39 -8.03
CA THR A 181 -1.31 5.52 -7.96
C THR A 181 -0.54 4.38 -8.65
N CYS A 182 -1.21 3.26 -8.94
CA CYS A 182 -0.69 2.15 -9.72
C CYS A 182 -1.06 2.20 -11.21
N HIS A 183 -1.50 3.35 -11.73
CA HIS A 183 -1.88 3.43 -13.14
C HIS A 183 -0.65 3.31 -14.04
N VAL A 184 -0.87 2.75 -15.22
CA VAL A 184 0.10 2.60 -16.29
C VAL A 184 -0.55 2.93 -17.62
N PHE A 185 0.26 3.25 -18.62
CA PHE A 185 -0.17 3.36 -20.00
C PHE A 185 0.26 2.13 -20.77
N VAL A 186 -0.68 1.44 -21.39
CA VAL A 186 -0.40 0.29 -22.26
C VAL A 186 -0.13 0.82 -23.66
N GLN A 187 1.12 0.72 -24.12
CA GLN A 187 1.48 1.18 -25.47
C GLN A 187 1.11 0.13 -26.52
N GLU A 188 1.26 -1.15 -26.20
CA GLU A 188 0.92 -2.28 -27.07
C GLU A 188 0.40 -3.46 -26.23
N GLY A 189 -0.45 -4.32 -26.82
CA GLY A 189 -0.94 -5.54 -26.18
C GLY A 189 -2.01 -5.29 -25.11
N MET A 190 -2.96 -4.39 -25.36
CA MET A 190 -4.08 -4.15 -24.43
C MET A 190 -4.95 -5.41 -24.23
N GLU A 191 -5.13 -6.18 -25.30
CA GLU A 191 -5.76 -7.49 -25.35
C GLU A 191 -5.00 -8.57 -24.58
N CYS A 192 -3.70 -8.36 -24.34
CA CYS A 192 -2.89 -9.25 -23.51
C CYS A 192 -3.20 -9.11 -22.01
N LEU A 193 -4.09 -8.19 -21.62
CA LEU A 193 -4.56 -8.02 -20.25
C LEU A 193 -6.00 -8.51 -20.08
N THR A 194 -6.37 -8.85 -18.84
CA THR A 194 -7.78 -9.02 -18.50
C THR A 194 -8.58 -7.75 -18.82
N PRO A 195 -9.87 -7.88 -19.17
CA PRO A 195 -10.74 -6.73 -19.37
C PRO A 195 -10.76 -5.80 -18.14
N PRO A 196 -11.00 -4.50 -18.32
CA PRO A 196 -11.11 -3.56 -17.21
C PRO A 196 -12.20 -3.99 -16.21
N THR A 197 -11.88 -3.88 -14.92
CA THR A 197 -12.90 -4.10 -13.88
C THR A 197 -13.78 -2.87 -13.71
N GLU A 198 -14.98 -3.04 -13.15
CA GLU A 198 -15.86 -1.91 -12.86
C GLU A 198 -15.19 -0.87 -11.94
N GLN A 199 -14.54 -1.34 -10.86
CA GLN A 199 -13.81 -0.49 -9.92
C GLN A 199 -12.66 0.27 -10.61
N GLU A 200 -11.96 -0.38 -11.54
CA GLU A 200 -10.93 0.26 -12.36
C GLU A 200 -11.50 1.40 -13.20
N LEU A 201 -12.59 1.14 -13.93
CA LEU A 201 -13.24 2.15 -14.78
C LEU A 201 -13.75 3.33 -13.96
N ILE A 202 -14.40 3.07 -12.83
CA ILE A 202 -14.85 4.09 -11.89
C ILE A 202 -13.66 4.95 -11.45
N THR A 203 -12.57 4.32 -11.03
CA THR A 203 -11.42 5.04 -10.48
C THR A 203 -10.67 5.82 -11.54
N LEU A 204 -10.46 5.26 -12.74
CA LEU A 204 -9.84 5.99 -13.85
C LEU A 204 -10.68 7.20 -14.28
N ASN A 205 -12.01 7.05 -14.28
CA ASN A 205 -12.94 8.14 -14.60
C ASN A 205 -12.95 9.22 -13.51
N LEU A 206 -13.08 8.83 -12.24
CA LEU A 206 -13.00 9.76 -11.11
C LEU A 206 -11.69 10.54 -11.11
N MET A 207 -10.59 9.84 -11.37
CA MET A 207 -9.25 10.43 -11.42
C MET A 207 -8.95 11.08 -12.77
N ARG A 208 -9.91 11.19 -13.70
CA ARG A 208 -9.75 11.81 -15.04
C ARG A 208 -8.47 11.40 -15.78
N ILE A 209 -8.15 10.12 -15.71
CA ILE A 209 -7.06 9.56 -16.50
C ILE A 209 -7.64 9.26 -17.89
N GLU A 210 -7.70 10.30 -18.73
CA GLU A 210 -8.47 10.31 -19.98
C GLU A 210 -7.81 9.52 -21.14
N LYS A 211 -6.65 8.93 -20.92
CA LYS A 211 -6.04 8.10 -21.96
C LYS A 211 -6.77 6.76 -22.05
N SER A 212 -7.32 6.46 -23.23
CA SER A 212 -7.95 5.17 -23.52
C SER A 212 -7.04 3.97 -23.30
N ASN A 213 -5.72 4.21 -23.27
CA ASN A 213 -4.72 3.20 -22.99
C ASN A 213 -4.28 3.13 -21.52
N ALA A 214 -4.92 3.87 -20.62
CA ALA A 214 -4.65 3.81 -19.19
C ALA A 214 -5.28 2.57 -18.55
N ARG A 215 -4.54 1.92 -17.67
CA ARG A 215 -4.99 0.77 -16.89
C ARG A 215 -4.52 0.88 -15.45
N LEU A 216 -5.29 0.35 -14.50
CA LEU A 216 -4.81 0.16 -13.14
C LEU A 216 -4.06 -1.16 -13.05
N ALA A 217 -2.74 -1.11 -12.90
CA ALA A 217 -1.91 -2.31 -12.88
C ALA A 217 -2.32 -3.32 -11.79
N CYS A 218 -2.91 -2.86 -10.68
CA CYS A 218 -3.41 -3.73 -9.62
C CYS A 218 -4.66 -4.55 -10.00
N GLN A 219 -5.44 -4.08 -10.98
CA GLN A 219 -6.67 -4.71 -11.46
C GLN A 219 -6.47 -5.56 -12.72
N CYS A 220 -5.25 -5.59 -13.27
CA CYS A 220 -4.93 -6.31 -14.51
C CYS A 220 -4.18 -7.62 -14.23
N LYS A 221 -4.50 -8.70 -14.96
CA LYS A 221 -3.63 -9.89 -15.09
C LYS A 221 -3.11 -10.03 -16.52
N ILE A 222 -1.88 -10.52 -16.67
CA ILE A 222 -1.21 -10.75 -17.97
C ILE A 222 -1.69 -12.10 -18.54
N LEU A 223 -2.26 -12.10 -19.74
CA LEU A 223 -2.82 -13.28 -20.39
C LEU A 223 -1.92 -13.81 -21.52
N GLU A 224 -1.27 -12.92 -22.27
CA GLU A 224 -0.49 -13.23 -23.48
C GLU A 224 0.77 -12.36 -23.60
N ALA A 225 1.66 -12.70 -24.54
CA ALA A 225 2.91 -11.98 -24.80
C ALA A 225 2.71 -10.77 -25.70
N GLY A 226 3.66 -9.85 -25.68
CA GLY A 226 3.62 -8.63 -26.50
C GLY A 226 3.08 -7.40 -25.76
N LEU A 227 2.88 -7.49 -24.44
CA LEU A 227 2.49 -6.35 -23.62
C LEU A 227 3.64 -5.34 -23.49
N VAL A 228 3.39 -4.09 -23.89
CA VAL A 228 4.31 -2.96 -23.67
C VAL A 228 3.62 -1.95 -22.76
N VAL A 229 4.23 -1.67 -21.61
CA VAL A 229 3.69 -0.76 -20.60
C VAL A 229 4.69 0.32 -20.24
N GLU A 230 4.17 1.52 -20.03
CA GLU A 230 4.91 2.67 -19.53
C GLU A 230 4.31 3.14 -18.20
N ILE A 231 5.20 3.45 -17.27
CA ILE A 231 4.84 4.04 -16.00
C ILE A 231 4.96 5.56 -16.13
N PRO A 232 3.99 6.34 -15.62
CA PRO A 232 4.12 7.79 -15.54
C PRO A 232 5.43 8.18 -14.86
N LYS A 233 6.30 8.91 -15.57
CA LYS A 233 7.61 9.33 -15.06
C LYS A 233 7.49 10.67 -14.35
N GLY A 234 7.65 10.67 -13.02
CA GLY A 234 7.68 11.90 -12.24
C GLY A 234 7.38 11.71 -10.75
N LYS A 235 7.50 12.79 -9.98
CA LYS A 235 7.10 12.89 -8.58
C LYS A 235 5.64 13.36 -8.51
N TYR A 236 4.76 12.54 -7.93
CA TYR A 236 3.42 13.01 -7.55
C TYR A 236 3.55 14.07 -6.45
N VAL A 237 2.94 15.23 -6.68
CA VAL A 237 2.86 16.30 -5.69
C VAL A 237 1.77 15.90 -4.69
N GLY A 238 2.07 15.81 -3.40
CA GLY A 238 1.12 15.38 -2.38
C GLY A 238 0.09 16.44 -1.99
N SER A 239 0.35 17.73 -2.24
CA SER A 239 -0.56 18.83 -1.90
C SER A 239 -0.24 20.14 -2.62
N GLU A 240 -1.18 21.08 -2.65
CA GLU A 240 -0.93 22.45 -3.11
C GLU A 240 0.20 23.14 -2.34
N ALA A 241 0.23 22.97 -1.00
CA ALA A 241 1.25 23.56 -0.14
C ALA A 241 2.66 23.01 -0.47
N GLU A 242 2.76 21.72 -0.81
CA GLU A 242 4.00 21.15 -1.29
C GLU A 242 4.43 21.82 -2.61
N LEU A 243 3.52 21.95 -3.58
CA LEU A 243 3.83 22.60 -4.87
C LEU A 243 4.23 24.07 -4.69
N GLU A 244 3.54 24.80 -3.84
CA GLU A 244 3.81 26.21 -3.54
C GLU A 244 5.22 26.38 -2.96
N SER A 245 5.65 25.49 -2.05
CA SER A 245 7.01 25.51 -1.48
C SER A 245 8.13 25.28 -2.51
N LEU A 246 7.77 24.76 -3.69
CA LEU A 246 8.69 24.49 -4.80
C LEU A 246 8.70 25.61 -5.85
N VAL A 247 7.77 26.56 -5.80
CA VAL A 247 7.72 27.69 -6.76
C VAL A 247 9.03 28.49 -6.74
N GLY A 248 9.52 28.83 -7.93
CA GLY A 248 10.81 29.50 -8.14
C GLY A 248 12.01 28.56 -8.22
N LYS A 249 11.86 27.27 -7.90
CA LYS A 249 12.91 26.25 -8.07
C LYS A 249 12.79 25.56 -9.43
N LYS A 250 13.88 24.94 -9.90
CA LYS A 250 13.81 24.02 -11.04
C LYS A 250 13.33 22.65 -10.58
N ALA A 251 12.42 22.04 -11.34
CA ALA A 251 11.92 20.70 -11.07
C ALA A 251 13.05 19.68 -11.26
N GLN A 252 13.42 18.96 -10.20
CA GLN A 252 14.43 17.88 -10.25
C GLN A 252 13.92 16.64 -11.00
N GLN A 253 12.60 16.45 -11.01
CA GLN A 253 11.88 15.43 -11.76
C GLN A 253 10.55 16.06 -12.19
N SER A 254 9.90 15.51 -13.22
CA SER A 254 8.56 15.96 -13.62
C SER A 254 7.61 15.89 -12.43
N LEU A 255 6.89 16.97 -12.13
CA LEU A 255 5.87 17.04 -11.08
C LEU A 255 4.52 16.63 -11.67
N ILE A 256 3.84 15.70 -11.01
CA ILE A 256 2.60 15.09 -11.48
C ILE A 256 1.48 15.41 -10.50
N HIS A 257 0.29 15.71 -11.03
CA HIS A 257 -0.92 15.92 -10.24
C HIS A 257 -1.30 14.62 -9.52
N PRO A 258 -1.56 14.64 -8.20
CA PRO A 258 -1.83 13.42 -7.42
C PRO A 258 -3.13 12.73 -7.82
N ILE A 259 -4.14 13.53 -8.18
CA ILE A 259 -5.45 13.05 -8.63
C ILE A 259 -5.40 12.65 -10.11
N THR A 260 -5.07 13.58 -11.01
CA THR A 260 -5.23 13.33 -12.45
C THR A 260 -4.10 12.58 -13.13
N GLY A 261 -2.93 12.49 -12.51
CA GLY A 261 -1.74 11.94 -13.16
C GLY A 261 -1.17 12.82 -14.28
N GLU A 262 -1.72 14.03 -14.48
CA GLU A 262 -1.17 14.98 -15.45
C GLU A 262 0.16 15.57 -15.00
N THR A 263 1.06 15.84 -15.96
CA THR A 263 2.32 16.52 -15.66
C THR A 263 2.08 18.03 -15.47
N LEU A 264 2.27 18.50 -14.24
CA LEU A 264 2.18 19.90 -13.84
C LEU A 264 3.43 20.68 -14.29
N VAL A 265 4.61 20.10 -14.09
CA VAL A 265 5.89 20.70 -14.47
C VAL A 265 6.81 19.60 -14.99
N TYR A 266 7.45 19.80 -16.14
CA TYR A 266 8.44 18.84 -16.66
C TYR A 266 9.80 18.99 -15.97
N GLU A 267 10.55 17.91 -15.89
CA GLU A 267 11.94 17.92 -15.39
C GLU A 267 12.78 19.04 -16.02
N GLY A 268 13.60 19.69 -15.19
CA GLY A 268 14.48 20.79 -15.58
C GLY A 268 13.79 22.13 -15.85
N LYS A 269 12.44 22.18 -15.88
CA LYS A 269 11.68 23.43 -16.04
C LYS A 269 11.54 24.17 -14.71
N LEU A 270 11.39 25.49 -14.80
CA LEU A 270 11.15 26.35 -13.65
C LEU A 270 9.71 26.14 -13.15
N ILE A 271 9.55 25.94 -11.85
CA ILE A 271 8.25 25.77 -11.21
C ILE A 271 7.66 27.16 -11.02
N LEU A 272 6.62 27.48 -11.78
CA LEU A 272 5.96 28.78 -11.80
C LEU A 272 4.63 28.73 -11.05
N ARG A 273 4.11 29.89 -10.63
CA ARG A 273 2.77 30.00 -10.04
C ARG A 273 1.66 29.50 -10.97
N SER A 274 1.89 29.46 -12.29
CA SER A 274 0.95 28.87 -13.25
C SER A 274 0.74 27.37 -13.04
N ALA A 275 1.72 26.65 -12.49
CA ALA A 275 1.55 25.23 -12.13
C ALA A 275 0.63 25.06 -10.92
N LEU A 276 0.71 25.98 -9.94
CA LEU A 276 -0.19 26.02 -8.79
C LEU A 276 -1.61 26.40 -9.21
N GLN A 277 -1.76 27.40 -10.08
CA GLN A 277 -3.07 27.78 -10.64
C GLN A 277 -3.72 26.60 -11.39
N ARG A 278 -2.95 25.89 -12.21
CA ARG A 278 -3.41 24.67 -12.87
C ARG A 278 -3.87 23.61 -11.88
N MET A 279 -3.10 23.36 -10.81
CA MET A 279 -3.49 22.41 -9.76
C MET A 279 -4.82 22.82 -9.11
N GLN A 280 -4.96 24.09 -8.71
CA GLN A 280 -6.18 24.64 -8.11
C GLN A 280 -7.40 24.63 -9.05
N GLU A 281 -7.19 24.84 -10.35
CA GLU A 281 -8.26 24.75 -11.35
C GLU A 281 -8.75 23.31 -11.48
N VAL A 282 -7.83 22.34 -11.59
CA VAL A 282 -8.14 20.92 -11.68
C VAL A 282 -8.82 20.43 -10.39
N ASP A 283 -8.33 20.81 -9.21
CA ASP A 283 -8.90 20.44 -7.92
C ASP A 283 -10.32 21.01 -7.75
N ARG A 284 -10.55 22.29 -8.06
CA ARG A 284 -11.89 22.89 -8.02
C ARG A 284 -12.87 22.25 -9.00
N GLU A 285 -12.39 21.89 -10.19
CA GLU A 285 -13.22 21.22 -11.18
C GLU A 285 -13.60 19.81 -10.71
N PHE A 286 -12.64 19.08 -10.12
CA PHE A 286 -12.84 17.78 -9.50
C PHE A 286 -13.84 17.85 -8.33
N GLU A 287 -13.70 18.82 -7.43
CA GLU A 287 -14.64 19.05 -6.31
C GLU A 287 -16.06 19.32 -6.80
N ARG A 288 -16.22 20.17 -7.82
CA ARG A 288 -17.53 20.49 -8.43
C ARG A 288 -18.19 19.23 -9.01
N GLU A 289 -17.44 18.44 -9.76
CA GLU A 289 -17.96 17.21 -10.35
C GLU A 289 -18.28 16.15 -9.29
N MET A 290 -17.45 16.03 -8.25
CA MET A 290 -17.71 15.10 -7.15
C MET A 290 -18.95 15.48 -6.36
N GLY A 291 -19.18 16.77 -6.10
CA GLY A 291 -20.43 17.26 -5.54
C GLY A 291 -21.65 16.89 -6.38
N THR A 292 -21.50 16.84 -7.71
CA THR A 292 -22.57 16.49 -8.66
C THR A 292 -22.82 14.97 -8.74
N LEU A 293 -21.77 14.15 -8.64
CA LEU A 293 -21.86 12.69 -8.66
C LEU A 293 -22.40 12.11 -7.34
N LEU A 294 -22.03 12.70 -6.20
CA LEU A 294 -22.52 12.32 -4.88
C LEU A 294 -23.99 12.70 -4.68
N THR A 295 -24.46 13.82 -5.24
CA THR A 295 -25.88 14.19 -5.22
C THR A 295 -26.74 13.30 -6.13
N ARG A 296 -26.19 12.78 -7.23
CA ARG A 296 -26.90 11.81 -8.10
C ARG A 296 -27.03 10.41 -7.47
N SER A 297 -26.09 9.97 -6.63
CA SER A 297 -26.20 8.69 -5.91
C SER A 297 -27.14 8.72 -4.70
N ALA A 298 -27.54 9.91 -4.22
CA ALA A 298 -28.51 10.04 -3.13
C ALA A 298 -29.98 9.93 -3.57
N ILE A 299 -30.25 9.79 -4.88
CA ILE A 299 -31.60 9.75 -5.47
C ILE A 299 -31.89 8.37 -6.13
N LYS A 300 -31.11 7.33 -5.83
CA LYS A 300 -31.41 5.94 -6.23
C LYS A 300 -31.38 4.99 -5.05
#